data_AF-A0ABD0QUQ1-F1
#
_entry.id   AF-A0ABD0QUQ1-F1
#
_cell.length_a   1.000
_cell.length_b   1.000
_cell.length_c   1.000
_cell.angle_alpha   90.00
_cell.angle_beta   90.00
_cell.angle_gamma   90.00
#
_symmetry.space_group_name_H-M   'P 1'
#
loop_
_entity.id
_entity.type
_entity.pdbx_description
1 polymer ?
#
loop_
_entity_poly.entity_id
_entity_poly.type
_entity_poly.pdbx_seq_one_letter_code
_entity_poly.pdbx_strand_id
1 'polypeptide(L)'
;SSVYAAGDAEKAVDGNRDSEYRKGSCTLTKTEFNPWWRVDLENVYSISKVAITNREDCCKERLRGAQICIGNNLLDNGNNNEL
;
A
#
# COMPACT_ATOMS: atom_id res chain seq x y z
N SER A 1 0.42 9.62 2.46
CA SER A 1 1.34 8.58 2.93
C SER A 1 2.71 9.21 3.10
N SER A 2 3.49 8.76 4.09
CA SER A 2 4.89 9.19 4.21
C SER A 2 5.79 8.30 3.36
N VAL A 3 6.96 8.81 2.96
CA VAL A 3 7.99 8.04 2.23
C VAL A 3 9.25 7.96 3.07
N TYR A 4 9.90 6.80 3.07
CA TYR A 4 11.21 6.57 3.67
C TYR A 4 12.17 5.90 2.67
N ALA A 5 13.40 6.43 2.60
CA ALA A 5 14.42 6.01 1.64
C ALA A 5 13.87 6.00 0.20
N ALA A 6 14.25 5.02 -0.62
CA ALA A 6 13.76 4.85 -1.99
C ALA A 6 12.45 4.04 -2.05
N GLY A 7 11.54 4.25 -1.08
CA GLY A 7 10.31 3.49 -0.92
C GLY A 7 9.07 4.21 -1.46
N ASP A 8 9.19 4.91 -2.59
CA ASP A 8 8.12 5.73 -3.17
C ASP A 8 6.83 4.95 -3.38
N ALA A 9 5.70 5.64 -3.23
CA ALA A 9 4.38 5.00 -3.23
C ALA A 9 4.03 4.35 -4.58
N GLU A 10 4.50 4.88 -5.71
CA GLU A 10 4.22 4.31 -7.04
C GLU A 10 4.73 2.89 -7.23
N LYS A 11 5.71 2.45 -6.44
CA LYS A 11 6.33 1.11 -6.56
C LYS A 11 5.34 -0.02 -6.30
N ALA A 12 4.30 0.20 -5.50
CA ALA A 12 3.25 -0.80 -5.29
C ALA A 12 2.35 -1.02 -6.53
N VAL A 13 2.42 -0.14 -7.55
CA VAL A 13 1.63 -0.20 -8.78
C VAL A 13 2.50 -0.12 -10.04
N ASP A 14 3.80 -0.39 -9.92
CA ASP A 14 4.77 -0.32 -11.03
C ASP A 14 4.73 -1.53 -11.99
N GLY A 15 3.88 -2.52 -11.70
CA GLY A 15 3.74 -3.75 -12.49
C GLY A 15 4.78 -4.83 -12.19
N ASN A 16 5.70 -4.59 -11.27
CA ASN A 16 6.69 -5.54 -10.79
C ASN A 16 6.28 -6.09 -9.41
N ARG A 17 6.54 -7.38 -9.15
CA ARG A 17 6.16 -8.09 -7.92
C ARG A 17 7.38 -8.61 -7.16
N ASP A 18 8.56 -8.07 -7.44
CA ASP A 18 9.78 -8.44 -6.73
C ASP A 18 9.64 -8.08 -5.24
N SER A 19 9.74 -9.11 -4.38
CA SER A 19 9.53 -9.00 -2.94
C SER A 19 10.79 -8.57 -2.18
N GLU A 20 11.93 -8.40 -2.86
CA GLU A 20 13.16 -7.90 -2.25
C GLU A 20 13.23 -6.36 -2.37
N TYR A 21 13.25 -5.65 -1.24
CA TYR A 21 13.24 -4.17 -1.24
C TYR A 21 14.38 -3.54 -2.05
N ARG A 22 15.56 -4.18 -2.06
CA ARG A 22 16.73 -3.70 -2.80
C ARG A 22 16.58 -3.80 -4.33
N LYS A 23 15.61 -4.56 -4.83
CA LYS A 23 15.28 -4.65 -6.26
C LYS A 23 14.42 -3.50 -6.75
N GLY A 24 13.98 -2.61 -5.83
CA GLY A 24 13.45 -1.30 -6.16
C GLY A 24 11.95 -1.25 -6.42
N SER A 25 11.21 -2.35 -6.20
CA SER A 25 9.76 -2.47 -6.46
C SER A 25 8.89 -2.53 -5.18
N CYS A 26 9.49 -2.32 -4.00
CA CYS A 26 8.75 -2.24 -2.74
C CYS A 26 8.59 -0.79 -2.27
N THR A 27 7.44 -0.45 -1.68
CA THR A 27 7.21 0.83 -0.99
C THR A 27 7.72 0.78 0.45
N LEU A 28 7.94 1.95 1.07
CA LEU A 28 8.29 2.03 2.49
C LEU A 28 7.88 3.38 3.09
N THR A 29 7.05 3.35 4.12
CA THR A 29 6.70 4.54 4.91
C THR A 29 7.75 4.79 6.00
N LYS A 30 7.67 5.97 6.62
CA LYS A 30 8.34 6.20 7.92
C LYS A 30 7.66 5.35 9.00
N THR A 31 8.32 5.20 10.14
CA THR A 31 7.69 4.62 11.34
C THR A 31 6.68 5.61 11.90
N GLU A 32 5.40 5.22 11.90
CA GLU A 32 4.27 6.03 12.37
C GLU A 32 3.18 5.11 12.97
N PHE A 33 2.21 5.68 13.69
CA PHE A 33 1.21 4.89 14.44
C PHE A 33 0.24 4.14 13.52
N ASN A 34 -0.26 4.79 12.46
CA ASN A 34 -1.18 4.23 11.47
C ASN A 34 -0.68 4.53 10.05
N PRO A 35 0.40 3.88 9.59
CA PRO A 35 0.90 4.07 8.23
C PRO A 35 -0.12 3.57 7.23
N TRP A 36 -0.28 4.31 6.14
CA TRP A 36 -1.23 3.98 5.08
C TRP A 36 -0.61 4.18 3.71
N TRP A 37 -1.14 3.46 2.73
CA TRP A 37 -0.88 3.64 1.30
C TRP A 37 -2.21 3.63 0.57
N ARG A 38 -2.32 4.42 -0.51
CA ARG A 38 -3.54 4.53 -1.30
C ARG A 38 -3.19 4.62 -2.77
N VAL A 39 -4.02 3.98 -3.59
CA VAL A 39 -4.13 4.22 -5.03
C VAL A 39 -5.45 4.91 -5.33
N ASP A 40 -5.41 5.90 -6.21
CA ASP A 40 -6.59 6.48 -6.83
C ASP A 40 -6.77 5.82 -8.19
N LEU A 41 -7.96 5.25 -8.44
CA LEU A 41 -8.28 4.58 -9.70
C LEU A 41 -8.84 5.55 -10.76
N GLU A 42 -8.96 6.84 -10.43
CA GLU A 42 -9.49 7.94 -11.24
C GLU A 42 -10.98 7.85 -11.58
N ASN A 43 -11.58 6.65 -11.54
CA ASN A 43 -12.99 6.38 -11.80
C ASN A 43 -13.55 5.37 -10.79
N VAL A 44 -14.88 5.24 -10.75
CA VAL A 44 -15.56 4.25 -9.91
C VAL A 44 -15.55 2.90 -10.59
N TYR A 45 -14.97 1.90 -9.93
CA TYR A 45 -14.93 0.51 -10.40
C TYR A 45 -15.59 -0.43 -9.39
N SER A 46 -16.21 -1.49 -9.90
CA SER A 46 -16.55 -2.65 -9.08
C SER A 46 -15.29 -3.50 -8.87
N ILE A 47 -14.83 -3.59 -7.63
CA ILE A 47 -13.60 -4.31 -7.29
C ILE A 47 -13.93 -5.78 -6.99
N SER A 48 -13.44 -6.70 -7.81
CA SER A 48 -13.63 -8.15 -7.64
C SER A 48 -12.46 -8.83 -6.93
N LYS A 49 -11.26 -8.27 -7.02
CA LYS A 49 -10.05 -8.84 -6.43
C LYS A 49 -9.04 -7.76 -6.08
N VAL A 50 -8.46 -7.88 -4.89
CA VAL A 50 -7.25 -7.15 -4.48
C VAL A 50 -6.16 -8.19 -4.22
N ALA A 51 -4.94 -7.93 -4.71
CA ALA A 51 -3.78 -8.78 -4.47
C ALA A 51 -2.64 -7.91 -3.94
N ILE A 52 -2.04 -8.32 -2.83
CA ILE A 52 -0.94 -7.61 -2.17
C ILE A 52 0.28 -8.54 -2.15
N THR A 53 1.41 -8.06 -2.67
CA THR A 53 2.71 -8.72 -2.52
C THR A 53 3.44 -8.11 -1.33
N ASN A 54 3.72 -8.91 -0.31
CA ASN A 54 4.49 -8.47 0.85
C ASN A 54 5.99 -8.54 0.58
N ARG A 55 6.76 -7.70 1.28
CA ARG A 55 8.22 -7.77 1.30
C ARG A 55 8.70 -9.08 1.96
N GLU A 56 9.71 -9.72 1.39
CA GLU A 56 10.18 -11.03 1.83
C GLU A 56 11.61 -11.02 2.41
N ASP A 57 12.50 -10.15 1.90
CA ASP A 57 13.91 -10.11 2.31
C ASP A 57 14.14 -9.70 3.77
N CYS A 58 13.17 -9.03 4.41
CA CYS A 58 13.11 -8.82 5.84
C CYS A 58 11.71 -8.38 6.27
N CYS A 59 11.51 -8.30 7.58
CA CYS A 59 10.51 -7.42 8.17
C CYS A 59 9.05 -7.69 7.75
N LYS A 60 8.78 -8.92 7.28
CA LYS A 60 7.49 -9.39 6.75
C LYS A 60 6.35 -9.26 7.76
N GLU A 61 6.67 -9.22 9.05
CA GLU A 61 5.73 -9.03 10.14
C GLU A 61 5.08 -7.63 10.13
N ARG A 62 5.69 -6.62 9.49
CA ARG A 62 5.19 -5.24 9.47
C ARG A 62 3.82 -5.08 8.80
N LEU A 63 3.46 -5.98 7.88
CA LEU A 63 2.17 -5.95 7.19
C LEU A 63 1.08 -6.73 7.96
N ARG A 64 1.42 -7.36 9.10
CA ARG A 64 0.43 -8.10 9.90
C ARG A 64 -0.62 -7.13 10.46
N GLY A 65 -1.89 -7.47 10.30
CA GLY A 65 -3.01 -6.64 10.77
C GLY A 65 -3.37 -5.48 9.83
N ALA A 66 -2.75 -5.38 8.65
CA ALA A 66 -3.15 -4.39 7.66
C ALA A 66 -4.62 -4.57 7.25
N GLN A 67 -5.31 -3.45 7.08
CA GLN A 67 -6.70 -3.39 6.64
C GLN A 67 -6.76 -2.89 5.19
N ILE A 68 -7.75 -3.38 4.44
CA ILE A 68 -8.03 -2.93 3.07
C ILE A 68 -9.37 -2.19 3.13
N CYS A 69 -9.32 -0.89 2.88
CA CYS A 69 -10.48 -0.01 2.83
C CYS A 69 -10.75 0.38 1.37
N ILE A 70 -11.97 0.16 0.87
CA ILE A 70 -12.35 0.45 -0.53
C ILE A 70 -13.60 1.31 -0.51
N GLY A 71 -13.57 2.46 -1.18
CA GLY A 71 -14.75 3.30 -1.28
C GLY A 71 -14.48 4.61 -2.01
N ASN A 72 -15.53 5.42 -2.13
CA ASN A 72 -15.51 6.69 -2.86
C ASN A 72 -15.30 7.90 -1.94
N ASN A 73 -15.06 7.70 -0.64
CA ASN A 73 -14.86 8.78 0.32
C ASN A 73 -13.36 9.05 0.56
N LEU A 74 -12.98 10.34 0.58
CA LEU A 74 -11.61 10.81 0.82
C LEU A 74 -11.38 11.34 2.25
N LEU A 75 -12.40 11.35 3.11
CA LEU A 75 -12.24 11.66 4.53
C LEU A 75 -11.20 10.73 5.16
N ASP A 76 -10.28 11.31 5.94
CA ASP A 76 -9.10 10.63 6.48
C ASP A 76 -8.33 9.81 5.43
N ASN A 77 -8.11 10.41 4.25
CA ASN A 77 -7.45 9.77 3.11
C ASN A 77 -8.15 8.51 2.59
N GLY A 78 -9.40 8.23 2.99
CA GLY A 78 -10.13 7.02 2.65
C GLY A 78 -9.91 5.86 3.62
N ASN A 79 -9.21 6.07 4.74
CA ASN A 79 -9.00 5.05 5.77
C ASN A 79 -10.32 4.65 6.47
N ASN A 80 -11.33 5.53 6.42
CA ASN A 80 -12.66 5.30 6.98
C ASN A 80 -13.64 4.65 5.99
N ASN A 81 -13.20 4.24 4.80
CA ASN A 81 -14.06 3.47 3.90
C ASN A 81 -14.23 2.07 4.51
N GLU A 82 -15.39 1.81 5.11
CA GLU A 82 -15.75 0.49 5.59
C GLU A 82 -16.05 -0.45 4.40
N LEU A 83 -15.85 -1.76 4.61
CA LEU A 83 -16.20 -2.81 3.64
C LEU A 83 -17.72 -2.93 3.44
#